data_AF-W2KM75-F1
#
_entry.id   AF-W2KM75-F1
#
_cell.length_a   1.000
_cell.length_b   1.000
_cell.length_c   1.000
_cell.angle_alpha   90.00
_cell.angle_beta   90.00
_cell.angle_gamma   90.00
#
_symmetry.space_group_name_H-M   'P 1'
#
loop_
_entity.id
_entity.type
_entity.pdbx_description
1 polymer ?
#
loop_
_entity_poly.entity_id
_entity_poly.type
_entity_poly.pdbx_seq_one_letter_code
_entity_poly.pdbx_strand_id
1 'polypeptide(L)'
;MPFFTFEDAKTSFNLFCCMYGIGTLGMPGNFSRAGPVIAVIAMAFMAFANIYSSVKMSQVILLAPKSVKTFGDLGEWSMGKWGRWLCVISQMGSCLLIPCVFLVLGGSLLDGLFPDAFSATVWIILMALMVLP
;
A
#
# COMPACT_ATOMS: atom_id res chain seq x y z
N MET A 1 -2.57 -17.91 -26.03
CA MET A 1 -2.59 -16.88 -24.96
C MET A 1 -1.19 -16.31 -24.94
N PRO A 2 -0.95 -15.04 -25.32
CA PRO A 2 0.41 -14.52 -25.32
C PRO A 2 0.90 -14.52 -23.87
N PHE A 3 1.92 -15.33 -23.63
CA PHE A 3 2.50 -15.57 -22.32
C PHE A 3 3.43 -14.38 -22.04
N PHE A 4 3.00 -13.48 -21.16
CA PHE A 4 3.80 -12.37 -20.58
C PHE A 4 4.54 -11.49 -21.60
N THR A 5 3.89 -10.43 -22.06
CA THR A 5 4.50 -9.45 -22.97
C THR A 5 5.47 -8.51 -22.25
N PHE A 6 6.29 -7.78 -23.00
CA PHE A 6 7.19 -6.77 -22.43
C PHE A 6 6.43 -5.61 -21.73
N GLU A 7 5.18 -5.35 -22.12
CA GLU A 7 4.33 -4.37 -21.44
C GLU A 7 3.83 -4.89 -20.09
N ASP A 8 3.50 -6.18 -20.01
CA ASP A 8 3.15 -6.84 -18.75
C ASP A 8 4.33 -6.84 -17.77
N ALA A 9 5.55 -7.03 -18.27
CA ALA A 9 6.78 -6.95 -17.48
C ALA A 9 6.99 -5.55 -16.88
N LYS A 10 6.84 -4.48 -17.68
CA LYS A 10 6.95 -3.10 -17.20
C LYS A 10 5.89 -2.76 -16.14
N THR A 11 4.65 -3.21 -16.37
CA THR A 11 3.55 -3.02 -15.42
C THR A 11 3.81 -3.75 -14.10
N SER A 12 4.28 -5.01 -14.17
CA SER A 12 4.62 -5.81 -13.00
C SER A 12 5.77 -5.20 -12.20
N PHE A 13 6.80 -4.68 -12.87
CA PHE A 13 7.91 -3.99 -12.22
C PHE A 13 7.47 -2.70 -11.54
N ASN A 14 6.58 -1.92 -12.17
CA ASN A 14 6.04 -0.71 -11.56
C ASN A 14 5.23 -1.05 -10.30
N LEU A 15 4.38 -2.08 -10.36
CA LEU A 15 3.64 -2.56 -9.18
C LEU A 15 4.57 -3.03 -8.06
N PHE A 16 5.65 -3.73 -8.40
CA PHE A 16 6.67 -4.14 -7.43
C PHE A 16 7.33 -2.92 -6.76
N CYS A 17 7.73 -1.93 -7.55
CA CYS A 17 8.31 -0.69 -7.04
C CYS A 17 7.35 0.08 -6.13
N CYS A 18 6.06 0.17 -6.51
CA CYS A 18 5.04 0.81 -5.67
C CYS A 18 4.78 0.05 -4.36
N MET A 19 4.93 -1.27 -4.33
CA MET A 19 4.74 -2.09 -3.13
C MET A 19 5.95 -2.12 -2.20
N TYR A 20 7.17 -2.09 -2.76
CA TYR A 20 8.41 -2.01 -1.99
C TYR A 20 8.60 -0.59 -1.46
N GLY A 21 8.01 -0.31 -0.30
CA GLY A 21 8.13 0.97 0.38
C GLY A 21 7.96 0.83 1.89
N ILE A 22 7.06 1.60 2.47
CA ILE A 22 6.78 1.66 3.92
C ILE A 22 6.57 0.29 4.57
N GLY A 23 5.88 -0.62 3.88
CA GLY A 23 5.54 -1.93 4.41
C GLY A 23 6.78 -2.75 4.78
N THR A 24 7.90 -2.57 4.07
CA THR A 24 9.15 -3.26 4.38
C THR A 24 9.90 -2.57 5.52
N LEU A 25 9.83 -1.24 5.64
CA LEU A 25 10.44 -0.47 6.74
C LEU A 25 9.85 -0.83 8.11
N GLY A 26 8.54 -1.08 8.17
CA GLY A 26 7.86 -1.51 9.40
C GLY A 26 8.03 -3.00 9.75
N MET A 27 8.53 -3.81 8.82
CA MET A 27 8.56 -5.27 8.97
C MET A 27 9.46 -5.74 10.13
N PRO A 28 10.70 -5.24 10.31
CA PRO A 28 11.55 -5.66 11.44
C PRO A 28 10.94 -5.35 12.80
N GLY A 29 10.31 -4.18 12.96
CA GLY A 29 9.62 -3.79 14.18
C GLY A 29 8.36 -4.62 14.48
N ASN A 30 7.64 -5.02 13.43
CA ASN A 30 6.49 -5.92 13.57
C ASN A 30 6.93 -7.34 13.95
N PHE A 31 8.02 -7.83 13.34
CA PHE A 31 8.61 -9.13 13.66
C PHE A 31 9.19 -9.21 15.07
N SER A 32 9.84 -8.14 15.55
CA SER A 32 10.38 -8.09 16.90
C SER A 32 9.29 -8.10 17.98
N ARG A 33 8.12 -7.50 17.70
CA ARG A 33 6.98 -7.46 18.63
C ARG A 33 6.14 -8.72 18.64
N ALA A 34 5.86 -9.31 17.48
CA ALA A 34 5.01 -10.49 17.36
C ALA A 34 5.79 -11.82 17.49
N GLY A 35 7.09 -11.80 17.25
CA GLY A 35 7.93 -12.99 17.14
C GLY A 35 7.88 -13.62 15.73
N PRO A 36 8.93 -14.36 15.33
CA PRO A 36 9.14 -14.78 13.95
C PRO A 36 8.05 -15.73 13.43
N VAL A 37 7.57 -16.65 14.26
CA VAL A 37 6.57 -17.66 13.84
C VAL A 37 5.22 -17.01 13.53
N ILE A 38 4.72 -16.17 14.44
CA ILE A 38 3.42 -15.48 14.27
C ILE A 38 3.50 -14.48 13.12
N ALA A 39 4.61 -13.74 13.02
CA ALA A 39 4.80 -12.77 11.94
C ALA A 39 4.84 -13.44 10.55
N VAL A 40 5.51 -14.59 10.41
CA VAL A 40 5.52 -15.36 9.15
C VAL A 40 4.12 -15.87 8.78
N ILE A 41 3.37 -16.42 9.74
CA ILE A 41 2.00 -16.89 9.51
C ILE A 41 1.09 -15.73 9.11
N ALA A 42 1.18 -14.59 9.80
CA ALA A 42 0.41 -13.40 9.49
C ALA A 42 0.75 -12.83 8.12
N MET A 43 2.04 -12.78 7.75
CA MET A 43 2.47 -12.37 6.41
C MET A 43 1.94 -13.30 5.33
N ALA A 44 2.04 -14.62 5.53
CA ALA A 44 1.54 -15.59 4.57
C ALA A 44 0.02 -15.41 4.38
N PHE A 45 -0.73 -15.29 5.47
CA PHE A 45 -2.18 -15.04 5.41
C PHE A 45 -2.52 -13.75 4.66
N MET A 46 -1.85 -12.64 4.98
CA MET A 46 -2.06 -11.37 4.28
C MET A 46 -1.67 -11.45 2.80
N ALA A 47 -0.61 -12.16 2.45
CA ALA A 47 -0.21 -12.37 1.06
C ALA A 47 -1.30 -13.13 0.29
N PHE A 48 -1.79 -14.25 0.83
CA PHE A 48 -2.88 -15.01 0.20
C PHE A 48 -4.17 -14.20 0.08
N ALA A 49 -4.55 -13.46 1.13
CA ALA A 49 -5.75 -12.63 1.13
C ALA A 49 -5.66 -11.52 0.05
N ASN A 50 -4.51 -10.85 -0.06
CA ASN A 50 -4.31 -9.82 -1.08
C ASN A 50 -4.31 -10.40 -2.49
N ILE A 51 -3.59 -11.50 -2.74
CA ILE A 51 -3.58 -12.16 -4.06
C ILE A 51 -5.00 -12.59 -4.45
N TYR A 52 -5.73 -13.24 -3.54
CA TYR A 52 -7.10 -13.66 -3.80
C TYR A 52 -8.01 -12.47 -4.14
N SER A 53 -7.93 -11.39 -3.36
CA SER A 53 -8.68 -10.15 -3.60
C SER A 53 -8.34 -9.54 -4.96
N SER A 54 -7.06 -9.44 -5.31
CA SER A 54 -6.62 -8.92 -6.62
C SER A 54 -7.14 -9.77 -7.78
N VAL A 55 -7.09 -11.10 -7.68
CA VAL A 55 -7.63 -11.99 -8.71
C VAL A 55 -9.13 -11.80 -8.87
N LYS A 56 -9.88 -11.74 -7.76
CA LYS A 56 -11.33 -11.51 -7.81
C LYS A 56 -11.67 -10.14 -8.40
N MET A 57 -10.93 -9.11 -8.03
CA MET A 57 -11.09 -7.78 -8.60
C MET A 57 -10.85 -7.78 -10.11
N SER A 58 -9.81 -8.44 -10.60
CA SER A 58 -9.55 -8.60 -12.04
C SER A 58 -10.69 -9.34 -12.75
N GLN A 59 -11.24 -10.40 -12.14
CA GLN A 59 -12.39 -11.13 -12.70
C GLN A 59 -13.63 -10.22 -12.81
N VAL A 60 -13.91 -9.43 -11.78
CA VAL A 60 -15.03 -8.48 -11.74
C VAL A 60 -14.85 -7.39 -12.79
N ILE A 61 -13.63 -6.85 -12.95
CA ILE A 61 -13.33 -5.84 -13.99
C ILE A 61 -13.52 -6.40 -15.40
N LEU A 62 -13.20 -7.67 -15.65
CA LEU A 62 -13.42 -8.31 -16.96
C LEU A 62 -14.91 -8.47 -17.30
N LEU A 63 -15.78 -8.57 -16.31
CA LEU A 63 -17.24 -8.63 -16.47
C LEU A 63 -17.88 -7.24 -16.53
N ALA A 64 -17.18 -6.21 -16.07
CA ALA A 64 -17.72 -4.86 -15.95
C ALA A 64 -17.80 -4.14 -17.31
N PRO A 65 -18.83 -3.30 -17.54
CA PRO A 65 -18.92 -2.50 -18.74
C PRO A 65 -17.83 -1.42 -18.78
N LYS A 66 -17.48 -0.92 -19.98
CA LYS A 66 -16.42 0.09 -20.20
C LYS A 66 -16.58 1.41 -19.43
N SER A 67 -17.75 1.63 -18.83
CA SER A 67 -18.03 2.78 -17.95
C SER A 67 -17.35 2.65 -16.58
N VAL A 68 -17.03 1.43 -16.12
CA VAL A 68 -16.40 1.18 -14.83
C VAL A 68 -14.88 1.29 -14.99
N LYS A 69 -14.31 2.40 -14.54
CA LYS A 69 -12.86 2.65 -14.61
C LYS A 69 -12.20 2.87 -13.26
N THR A 70 -12.94 3.37 -12.27
CA THR A 70 -12.38 3.65 -10.95
C THR A 70 -12.76 2.57 -9.93
N PHE A 71 -11.97 2.46 -8.86
CA PHE A 71 -12.25 1.53 -7.76
C PHE A 71 -13.61 1.82 -7.10
N GLY A 72 -14.02 3.10 -7.03
CA GLY A 72 -15.34 3.50 -6.54
C GLY A 72 -16.48 3.06 -7.46
N ASP A 73 -16.30 3.17 -8.77
CA ASP A 73 -17.31 2.71 -9.75
C ASP A 73 -17.41 1.18 -9.76
N LEU A 74 -16.31 0.47 -9.50
CA LEU A 74 -16.30 -0.99 -9.34
C LEU A 74 -17.07 -1.41 -8.08
N GLY A 75 -16.91 -0.66 -6.99
CA GLY A 75 -17.72 -0.80 -5.78
C GLY A 75 -19.20 -0.55 -6.05
N GLU A 76 -19.52 0.48 -6.83
CA GLU A 76 -20.89 0.79 -7.24
C GLU A 76 -21.51 -0.32 -8.09
N TRP A 77 -20.74 -0.88 -9.02
CA TRP A 77 -21.19 -1.96 -9.88
C TRP A 77 -21.42 -3.27 -9.12
N SER A 78 -20.59 -3.57 -8.13
CA SER A 78 -20.67 -4.82 -7.36
C SER A 78 -21.72 -4.79 -6.23
N MET A 79 -21.89 -3.66 -5.54
CA MET A 79 -22.75 -3.58 -4.34
C MET A 79 -23.62 -2.30 -4.29
N GLY A 80 -23.75 -1.59 -5.41
CA GLY A 80 -24.52 -0.35 -5.50
C GLY A 80 -23.89 0.81 -4.72
N LYS A 81 -24.70 1.80 -4.35
CA LYS A 81 -24.25 3.03 -3.65
C LYS A 81 -23.43 2.76 -2.39
N TRP A 82 -23.76 1.69 -1.65
CA TRP A 82 -23.01 1.27 -0.46
C TRP A 82 -21.59 0.82 -0.81
N GLY A 83 -21.41 0.05 -1.88
CA GLY A 83 -20.09 -0.36 -2.35
C GLY A 83 -19.23 0.83 -2.78
N ARG A 84 -19.82 1.82 -3.46
CA ARG A 84 -19.13 3.07 -3.80
C ARG A 84 -18.60 3.77 -2.56
N TRP A 85 -19.44 3.92 -1.54
CA TRP A 85 -19.08 4.65 -0.32
C TRP A 85 -17.97 3.94 0.47
N LEU A 86 -18.06 2.61 0.61
CA LEU A 86 -17.03 1.80 1.26
C LEU A 86 -15.68 1.91 0.54
N CYS A 87 -15.65 1.76 -0.78
CA CYS A 87 -14.44 1.86 -1.59
C CYS A 87 -13.80 3.26 -1.49
N VAL A 88 -14.60 4.32 -1.54
CA VAL A 88 -14.09 5.70 -1.46
C VAL A 88 -13.51 5.98 -0.08
N ILE A 89 -14.19 5.59 1.01
CA ILE A 89 -13.69 5.83 2.36
C ILE A 89 -12.42 5.03 2.64
N SER A 90 -12.38 3.76 2.26
CA SER A 90 -11.16 2.95 2.42
C SER A 90 -9.98 3.55 1.65
N GLN A 91 -10.25 4.07 0.44
CA GLN A 91 -9.22 4.71 -0.38
C GLN A 91 -8.77 6.05 0.23
N MET A 92 -9.69 6.88 0.69
CA MET A 92 -9.36 8.14 1.36
C MET A 92 -8.54 7.91 2.62
N GLY A 93 -8.91 6.92 3.44
CA GLY A 93 -8.14 6.51 4.60
C GLY A 93 -6.74 6.06 4.23
N SER A 94 -6.61 5.23 3.19
CA SER A 94 -5.30 4.76 2.71
C SER A 94 -4.44 5.93 2.19
N CYS A 95 -5.00 6.82 1.39
CA CYS A 95 -4.29 7.99 0.86
C CYS A 95 -3.80 8.96 1.94
N LEU A 96 -4.48 9.02 3.10
CA LEU A 96 -4.05 9.84 4.23
C LEU A 96 -3.02 9.12 5.10
N LEU A 97 -3.26 7.84 5.42
CA LEU A 97 -2.43 7.09 6.36
C LEU A 97 -1.07 6.72 5.78
N ILE A 98 -1.00 6.40 4.48
CA ILE A 98 0.27 6.04 3.81
C ILE A 98 1.32 7.17 3.96
N PRO A 99 1.07 8.44 3.57
CA PRO A 99 2.06 9.49 3.76
C PRO A 99 2.34 9.79 5.23
N CYS A 100 1.35 9.69 6.13
CA CYS A 100 1.59 9.85 7.56
C CYS A 100 2.60 8.82 8.10
N VAL A 101 2.42 7.54 7.76
CA VAL A 101 3.35 6.48 8.19
C VAL A 101 4.71 6.64 7.52
N PHE A 102 4.77 7.10 6.26
CA PHE A 102 6.02 7.41 5.57
C PHE A 102 6.84 8.44 6.33
N LEU A 103 6.21 9.55 6.70
CA LEU A 103 6.87 10.67 7.37
C LEU A 103 7.35 10.26 8.77
N VAL A 104 6.55 9.50 9.52
CA VAL A 104 6.91 9.04 10.86
C VAL A 104 8.07 8.03 10.81
N LEU A 105 7.97 6.98 9.99
CA LEU A 105 9.03 5.98 9.87
C LEU A 105 10.31 6.57 9.26
N GLY A 106 10.17 7.46 8.27
CA GLY A 106 11.28 8.20 7.68
C GLY A 106 11.99 9.06 8.72
N GLY A 107 11.25 9.83 9.52
CA GLY A 107 11.81 10.63 10.60
C GLY A 107 12.59 9.79 11.62
N SER A 108 12.05 8.65 12.04
CA SER A 108 12.76 7.71 12.93
C SER A 108 14.01 7.11 12.29
N LEU A 109 14.02 6.88 10.97
CA LEU A 109 15.19 6.38 10.26
C LEU A 109 16.32 7.42 10.21
N LEU A 110 15.97 8.69 9.94
CA LEU A 110 16.95 9.80 9.93
C LEU A 110 17.52 10.07 11.33
N ASP A 111 16.69 9.98 12.37
CA ASP A 111 17.12 10.09 13.77
C ASP A 111 18.14 9.01 14.14
N GLY A 112 17.93 7.77 13.67
CA GLY A 112 18.88 6.67 13.84
C GLY A 112 20.17 6.81 13.01
N LEU A 113 20.12 7.46 11.84
CA LEU A 113 21.28 7.66 10.97
C LEU A 113 22.18 8.83 11.44
N PHE A 114 21.57 9.88 12.01
CA PHE A 114 22.25 11.06 12.55
C PHE A 114 21.92 11.25 14.03
N PRO A 115 22.46 10.40 14.92
CA PRO A 115 22.18 10.49 16.35
C PRO A 115 22.60 11.85 16.92
N ASP A 116 21.78 12.41 17.82
CA ASP A 116 21.99 13.69 18.53
C ASP A 116 22.08 14.97 17.65
N ALA A 117 21.81 14.90 16.34
CA ALA A 117 21.85 16.08 15.47
C ALA A 117 20.61 16.99 15.63
N PHE A 118 19.40 16.41 15.63
CA PHE A 118 18.13 17.12 15.77
C PHE A 118 17.05 16.23 16.41
N SER A 119 16.03 16.81 17.02
CA SER A 119 14.89 16.06 17.57
C SER A 119 14.06 15.41 16.45
N ALA A 120 13.52 14.21 16.70
CA ALA A 120 12.66 13.48 15.77
C ALA A 120 11.52 14.32 15.14
N THR A 121 10.94 15.26 15.89
CA THR A 121 9.91 16.18 15.37
C THR A 121 10.45 17.07 14.24
N VAL A 122 11.69 17.55 14.35
CA VAL A 122 12.35 18.38 13.34
C VAL A 122 12.64 17.55 12.09
N TRP A 123 13.06 16.29 12.24
CA TRP A 123 13.25 15.38 11.11
C TRP A 123 11.96 15.07 10.36
N ILE A 124 10.84 14.88 11.07
CA ILE A 124 9.52 14.69 10.46
C ILE A 124 9.10 15.94 9.66
N ILE A 125 9.33 17.14 10.21
CA ILE A 125 9.02 18.41 9.53
C ILE A 125 9.90 18.60 8.28
N LEU A 126 11.20 18.30 8.36
CA LEU A 126 12.13 18.37 7.22
C LEU A 126 11.76 17.37 6.13
N MET A 127 11.41 16.14 6.49
CA MET A 127 10.92 15.14 5.54
C MET A 127 9.60 15.58 4.89
N ALA A 128 8.68 16.18 5.66
CA ALA A 128 7.44 16.71 5.12
C ALA A 128 7.70 17.84 4.11
N LEU A 129 8.62 18.75 4.41
CA LEU A 129 9.03 19.83 3.49
C LEU A 129 9.69 19.31 2.22
N MET A 130 10.49 18.24 2.28
CA MET A 130 11.12 17.65 1.09
C MET A 130 10.16 16.80 0.24
N VAL A 131 9.08 16.30 0.83
CA VAL A 131 8.06 15.49 0.14
C VAL A 131 6.95 16.37 -0.45
N LEU A 132 6.75 17.59 0.06
CA LEU A 132 5.85 18.57 -0.55
C LEU A 132 6.42 19.00 -1.92
N PRO A 133 5.64 18.90 -3.01
CA PRO A 133 6.07 19.31 -4.35
C PRO A 133 6.28 20.82 -4.47
#